data_AF-A0A5C8AXJ2-F1
#
_entry.id   AF-A0A5C8AXJ2-F1
#
_cell.length_a   1.000
_cell.length_b   1.000
_cell.length_c   1.000
_cell.angle_alpha   90.00
_cell.angle_beta   90.00
_cell.angle_gamma   90.00
#
_symmetry.space_group_name_H-M   'P 1'
#
loop_
_entity.id
_entity.type
_entity.pdbx_description
1 polymer ?
#
loop_
_entity_poly.entity_id
_entity_poly.type
_entity_poly.pdbx_seq_one_letter_code
_entity_poly.pdbx_strand_id
1 'polypeptide(L)'
;MNIKLDRERDTFRPLAQKGAQIYLLISELYRINNMYRFSLAYFSRLFLSCLDSKDQMKLNIQEKTNSHEKLKNAEEILNKIIFNNVASSLFKVDRLSFGLYLLKGVNPQAISER
;
A
#
# COMPACT_ATOMS: atom_id res chain seq x y z
N MET A 1 -6.04 -18.59 -25.44
CA MET A 1 -6.13 -17.77 -24.22
C MET A 1 -5.81 -18.69 -23.04
N ASN A 2 -4.75 -18.41 -22.27
CA ASN A 2 -4.24 -19.33 -21.24
C ASN A 2 -4.96 -19.11 -19.91
N ILE A 3 -6.01 -19.90 -19.64
CA ILE A 3 -6.91 -19.77 -18.48
C ILE A 3 -6.16 -19.77 -17.14
N LYS A 4 -5.02 -20.47 -17.03
CA LYS A 4 -4.19 -20.48 -15.81
C LYS A 4 -3.52 -19.12 -15.55
N LEU A 5 -2.97 -18.49 -16.58
CA LEU A 5 -2.32 -17.18 -16.47
C LEU A 5 -3.34 -16.08 -16.12
N ASP A 6 -4.53 -16.14 -16.72
CA ASP A 6 -5.60 -15.19 -16.42
C ASP A 6 -6.05 -15.27 -14.95
N ARG A 7 -6.16 -16.49 -14.39
CA ARG A 7 -6.51 -16.69 -12.97
C ARG A 7 -5.45 -16.14 -12.01
N GLU A 8 -4.17 -16.36 -12.30
CA GLU A 8 -3.09 -15.80 -11.47
C GLU A 8 -3.08 -14.27 -11.54
N ARG A 9 -3.23 -13.68 -12.73
CA ARG A 9 -3.30 -12.22 -12.90
C ARG A 9 -4.48 -11.63 -12.13
N ASP A 10 -5.64 -12.26 -12.20
CA ASP A 10 -6.85 -11.78 -11.53
C ASP A 10 -6.72 -11.84 -9.99
N THR A 11 -5.89 -12.75 -9.48
CA THR A 11 -5.60 -12.86 -8.04
C THR A 11 -4.84 -11.64 -7.50
N PHE A 12 -3.89 -11.07 -8.28
CA PHE A 12 -3.09 -9.91 -7.85
C PHE A 12 -3.68 -8.56 -8.25
N ARG A 13 -4.65 -8.53 -9.17
CA ARG A 13 -5.33 -7.32 -9.63
C ARG A 13 -5.79 -6.38 -8.50
N PRO A 14 -6.51 -6.82 -7.45
CA PRO A 14 -6.93 -5.96 -6.34
C PRO A 14 -5.75 -5.31 -5.59
N LEU A 15 -4.65 -6.03 -5.38
CA LEU A 15 -3.45 -5.46 -4.74
C LEU A 15 -2.79 -4.40 -5.62
N ALA A 16 -2.71 -4.65 -6.94
CA ALA A 16 -2.19 -3.68 -7.90
C ALA A 16 -3.05 -2.41 -7.97
N GLN A 17 -4.38 -2.55 -7.95
CA GLN A 17 -5.31 -1.42 -7.91
C GLN A 17 -5.12 -0.57 -6.65
N LYS A 18 -5.00 -1.20 -5.47
CA LYS A 18 -4.71 -0.49 -4.22
C LYS A 18 -3.35 0.18 -4.23
N GLY A 19 -2.31 -0.50 -4.73
CA GLY A 19 -0.98 0.09 -4.89
C GLY A 19 -1.01 1.34 -5.78
N ALA A 20 -1.70 1.28 -6.91
CA ALA A 20 -1.88 2.43 -7.80
C ALA A 20 -2.64 3.58 -7.10
N GLN A 21 -3.71 3.28 -6.36
CA GLN A 21 -4.47 4.27 -5.59
C GLN A 21 -3.58 4.96 -4.55
N ILE A 22 -2.79 4.21 -3.80
CA ILE A 22 -1.87 4.78 -2.79
C ILE A 22 -0.82 5.65 -3.46
N TYR A 23 -0.25 5.22 -4.59
CA TYR A 23 0.71 6.04 -5.34
C TYR A 23 0.12 7.39 -5.76
N LEU A 24 -1.11 7.39 -6.29
CA LEU A 24 -1.80 8.62 -6.68
C LEU A 24 -2.03 9.53 -5.46
N LEU A 25 -2.45 8.97 -4.32
CA LEU A 25 -2.63 9.74 -3.08
C LEU A 25 -1.32 10.40 -2.65
N ILE A 26 -0.22 9.66 -2.55
CA ILE A 26 1.06 10.23 -2.12
C ILE A 26 1.62 11.22 -3.15
N SER A 27 1.32 11.03 -4.43
CA SER A 27 1.79 11.92 -5.49
C SER A 27 1.15 13.30 -5.41
N GLU A 28 -0.03 13.43 -4.77
CA GLU A 28 -0.73 14.70 -4.56
C GLU A 28 -0.23 15.48 -3.34
N LEU A 29 0.67 14.91 -2.51
CA LEU A 29 1.18 15.58 -1.31
C LEU A 29 1.98 16.86 -1.60
N TYR A 30 2.49 17.02 -2.84
CA TYR A 30 3.13 18.26 -3.26
C TYR A 30 2.23 19.49 -3.13
N ARG A 31 0.90 19.29 -3.17
CA ARG A 31 -0.10 20.35 -3.02
C ARG A 31 -0.15 20.93 -1.60
N ILE A 32 0.25 20.14 -0.61
CA ILE A 32 0.38 20.59 0.79
C ILE A 32 1.73 21.30 0.96
N ASN A 33 2.80 20.68 0.47
CA ASN A 33 4.13 21.25 0.48
C ASN A 33 4.90 20.80 -0.76
N ASN A 34 5.45 21.76 -1.52
CA ASN A 34 6.16 21.50 -2.76
C ASN A 34 7.35 20.53 -2.63
N MET A 35 7.89 20.34 -1.41
CA MET A 35 8.97 19.39 -1.13
C MET A 35 8.51 17.94 -1.05
N TYR A 36 7.22 17.67 -0.87
CA TYR A 36 6.66 16.31 -0.77
C TYR A 36 6.41 15.70 -2.15
N ARG A 37 7.51 15.44 -2.87
CA ARG A 37 7.48 14.82 -4.20
C ARG A 37 8.09 13.43 -4.15
N PHE A 38 7.28 12.42 -4.48
CA PHE A 38 7.71 11.04 -4.52
C PHE A 38 7.73 10.53 -5.96
N SER A 39 8.87 9.99 -6.39
CA SER A 39 8.99 9.40 -7.72
C SER A 39 8.31 8.02 -7.78
N LEU A 40 7.80 7.65 -8.95
CA LEU A 40 7.27 6.31 -9.18
C LEU A 40 8.35 5.23 -8.93
N ALA A 41 9.61 5.52 -9.25
CA ALA A 41 10.72 4.60 -9.03
C ALA A 41 10.94 4.32 -7.53
N TYR A 42 10.86 5.35 -6.68
CA TYR A 42 10.92 5.19 -5.23
C TYR A 42 9.75 4.36 -4.71
N PHE A 43 8.52 4.70 -5.12
CA PHE A 43 7.33 3.95 -4.75
C PHE A 43 7.42 2.48 -5.17
N SER A 44 7.86 2.21 -6.41
CA SER A 44 8.00 0.85 -6.95
C SER A 44 8.99 0.02 -6.12
N ARG A 45 10.10 0.61 -5.66
CA ARG A 45 11.05 -0.06 -4.76
C ARG A 45 10.42 -0.40 -3.42
N LEU A 46 9.65 0.51 -2.82
CA LEU A 46 8.93 0.23 -1.58
C LEU A 46 7.89 -0.89 -1.79
N PHE A 47 7.13 -0.84 -2.89
CA PHE A 47 6.13 -1.84 -3.22
C PHE A 47 6.76 -3.23 -3.41
N LEU A 48 7.87 -3.32 -4.14
CA LEU A 48 8.62 -4.57 -4.31
C LEU A 48 9.23 -5.06 -2.99
N SER A 49 9.76 -4.16 -2.16
CA SER A 49 10.27 -4.52 -0.83
C SER A 49 9.19 -5.12 0.08
N CYS A 50 7.93 -4.68 -0.04
CA CYS A 50 6.81 -5.30 0.66
C CYS A 50 6.56 -6.74 0.21
N LEU A 51 6.73 -7.01 -1.10
CA LEU A 51 6.59 -8.35 -1.68
C LEU A 51 7.79 -9.25 -1.38
N ASP A 52 8.98 -8.68 -1.21
CA ASP A 52 10.22 -9.39 -0.88
C ASP A 52 10.38 -9.65 0.62
N SER A 53 9.75 -8.84 1.49
CA SER A 53 9.68 -9.04 2.95
C SER A 53 8.92 -10.30 3.40
N LYS A 54 8.76 -11.26 2.47
CA LYS A 54 8.35 -12.66 2.67
C LYS A 54 9.09 -13.39 3.80
N ASP A 55 10.18 -12.86 4.34
CA ASP A 55 10.82 -13.41 5.53
C ASP A 55 9.99 -13.22 6.82
N GLN A 56 8.99 -12.33 6.86
CA GLN A 56 8.00 -12.30 7.96
C GLN A 56 6.73 -13.14 7.65
N MET A 57 6.51 -13.51 6.38
CA MET A 57 5.43 -14.40 5.97
C MET A 57 5.73 -15.88 6.27
N LYS A 58 7.00 -16.21 6.57
CA LYS A 58 7.45 -17.56 6.93
C LYS A 58 7.28 -17.92 8.41
N LEU A 59 7.07 -16.95 9.31
CA LEU A 59 7.11 -17.21 10.75
C LEU A 59 5.77 -17.63 11.39
N ASN A 60 4.65 -17.71 10.64
CA ASN A 60 3.38 -18.25 11.18
C ASN A 60 2.46 -18.84 10.09
N ILE A 61 3.00 -19.59 9.13
CA ILE A 61 2.16 -20.36 8.19
C ILE A 61 2.61 -21.81 8.18
N GLN A 62 2.45 -22.46 9.33
CA GLN A 62 2.00 -23.85 9.29
C GLN A 62 0.61 -23.83 8.64
N GLU A 63 0.50 -24.60 7.55
CA GLU A 63 -0.75 -25.09 6.97
C GLU A 63 -1.65 -24.08 6.22
N LYS A 64 -1.64 -24.21 4.88
CA LYS A 64 -2.80 -23.99 3.99
C LYS A 64 -3.62 -22.69 4.18
N THR A 65 -2.99 -21.53 4.34
CA THR A 65 -3.75 -20.27 4.30
C THR A 65 -4.17 -19.90 2.89
N ASN A 66 -5.44 -19.53 2.78
CA ASN A 66 -6.17 -19.23 1.54
C ASN A 66 -5.45 -18.12 0.76
N SER A 67 -5.36 -18.18 -0.58
CA SER A 67 -4.66 -17.16 -1.39
C SER A 67 -5.14 -15.73 -1.10
N HIS A 68 -6.39 -15.58 -0.66
CA HIS A 68 -7.00 -14.33 -0.22
C HIS A 68 -6.41 -13.77 1.08
N GLU A 69 -6.08 -14.61 2.07
CA GLU A 69 -5.50 -14.15 3.34
C GLU A 69 -4.09 -13.63 3.16
N LYS A 70 -3.31 -14.29 2.30
CA LYS A 70 -1.96 -13.86 1.91
C LYS A 70 -1.99 -12.48 1.27
N LEU A 71 -2.97 -12.25 0.40
CA LEU A 71 -3.15 -10.98 -0.28
C LEU A 71 -3.56 -9.85 0.68
N LYS A 72 -4.46 -10.15 1.63
CA LYS A 72 -4.86 -9.21 2.68
C LYS A 72 -3.68 -8.83 3.58
N ASN A 73 -2.89 -9.81 4.00
CA ASN A 73 -1.68 -9.55 4.79
C ASN A 73 -0.65 -8.71 4.00
N ALA A 74 -0.46 -9.00 2.72
CA ALA A 74 0.42 -8.20 1.86
C ALA A 74 -0.05 -6.73 1.76
N GLU A 75 -1.35 -6.51 1.71
CA GLU A 75 -1.94 -5.16 1.73
C GLU A 75 -1.67 -4.42 3.04
N GLU A 76 -1.84 -5.07 4.19
CA GLU A 76 -1.56 -4.48 5.51
C GLU A 76 -0.09 -4.11 5.67
N ILE A 77 0.81 -5.01 5.23
CA ILE A 77 2.26 -4.76 5.22
C ILE A 77 2.59 -3.58 4.29
N LEU A 78 1.99 -3.53 3.11
CA LEU A 78 2.19 -2.45 2.14
C LEU A 78 1.80 -1.10 2.73
N ASN A 79 0.62 -1.01 3.35
CA ASN A 79 0.15 0.20 4.01
C ASN A 79 1.12 0.64 5.11
N LYS A 80 1.60 -0.29 5.94
CA LYS A 80 2.53 0.01 7.04
C LYS A 80 3.88 0.52 6.54
N ILE A 81 4.47 -0.13 5.54
CA ILE A 81 5.76 0.26 4.97
C ILE A 81 5.65 1.64 4.31
N ILE A 82 4.62 1.86 3.50
CA ILE A 82 4.42 3.17 2.84
C ILE A 82 4.20 4.26 3.88
N PHE A 83 3.31 4.04 4.85
CA PHE A 83 3.03 5.01 5.89
C PHE A 83 4.29 5.39 6.66
N ASN A 84 5.08 4.40 7.10
CA ASN A 84 6.31 4.66 7.85
C ASN A 84 7.37 5.41 7.03
N ASN A 85 7.57 5.03 5.76
CA ASN A 85 8.55 5.67 4.90
C ASN A 85 8.14 7.11 4.55
N VAL A 86 6.88 7.32 4.16
CA VAL A 86 6.38 8.65 3.82
C VAL A 86 6.32 9.53 5.06
N ALA A 87 5.73 9.08 6.17
CA ALA A 87 5.62 9.89 7.39
C ALA A 87 7.00 10.28 7.97
N SER A 88 8.03 9.44 7.80
CA SER A 88 9.40 9.77 8.21
C SER A 88 10.02 10.89 7.37
N SER A 89 9.60 11.04 6.12
CA SER A 89 10.03 12.12 5.22
C SER A 89 9.26 13.45 5.41
N LEU A 90 8.14 13.44 6.15
CA LEU A 90 7.32 14.62 6.41
C LEU A 90 7.76 15.36 7.68
N PHE A 91 7.53 16.68 7.69
CA PHE A 91 7.64 17.49 8.90
C PHE A 91 6.63 17.03 9.95
N LYS A 92 6.99 17.16 11.24
CA LYS A 92 6.16 16.71 12.37
C LYS A 92 4.73 17.26 12.33
N VAL A 93 4.57 18.51 11.91
CA VAL A 93 3.27 19.21 11.82
C VAL A 93 2.34 18.60 10.77
N ASP A 94 2.89 18.03 9.68
CA ASP A 94 2.09 17.53 8.55
C ASP A 94 1.74 16.04 8.68
N ARG A 95 2.38 15.32 9.62
CA ARG A 95 2.20 13.86 9.77
C ARG A 95 0.77 13.46 10.10
N LEU A 96 0.07 14.25 10.92
CA LEU A 96 -1.31 13.97 11.28
C LEU A 96 -2.25 14.18 10.09
N SER A 97 -2.11 15.31 9.39
CA SER A 97 -2.87 15.61 8.18
C SER A 97 -2.65 14.57 7.09
N PHE A 98 -1.40 14.13 6.89
CA PHE A 98 -1.07 13.03 6.00
C PHE A 98 -1.75 11.72 6.41
N GLY A 99 -1.70 11.36 7.71
CA GLY A 99 -2.34 10.14 8.21
C GLY A 99 -3.85 10.13 7.95
N LEU A 100 -4.53 11.25 8.21
CA LEU A 100 -5.97 11.37 7.94
C LEU A 100 -6.27 11.34 6.44
N TYR A 101 -5.48 12.02 5.62
CA TYR A 101 -5.61 12.03 4.17
C TYR A 101 -5.43 10.63 3.56
N LEU A 102 -4.41 9.90 4.01
CA LEU A 102 -4.16 8.52 3.58
C LEU A 102 -5.29 7.59 4.02
N LEU A 103 -5.77 7.72 5.27
CA LEU A 103 -6.89 6.92 5.79
C LEU A 103 -8.16 7.13 4.97
N LYS A 104 -8.50 8.39 4.65
CA LYS A 104 -9.63 8.75 3.79
C LYS A 104 -9.50 8.17 2.39
N GLY A 105 -8.30 8.18 1.84
CA GLY A 105 -8.04 7.66 0.51
C GLY A 105 -8.10 6.13 0.43
N VAL A 106 -7.51 5.43 1.41
CA VAL A 106 -7.40 3.95 1.42
C VAL A 106 -8.70 3.29 1.88
N ASN A 107 -9.39 3.88 2.87
CA ASN A 107 -10.67 3.37 3.36
C ASN A 107 -11.70 4.50 3.50
N PRO A 108 -12.31 4.93 2.38
CA PRO A 108 -13.32 6.00 2.41
C PRO A 108 -14.51 5.69 3.34
N GLN A 109 -14.83 4.41 3.53
CA GLN A 109 -15.94 3.95 4.37
C GLN A 109 -15.67 4.11 5.87
N ALA A 110 -14.40 4.19 6.30
CA ALA A 110 -14.06 4.39 7.70
C ALA A 110 -14.36 5.81 8.20
N ILE A 111 -14.42 6.79 7.29
CA ILE A 111 -14.64 8.21 7.61
C ILE A 111 -15.95 8.68 6.94
N SER A 112 -16.99 7.84 6.97
CA SER A 112 -18.32 8.31 6.62
C SER A 112 -18.77 9.32 7.67
N GLU A 113 -18.95 10.57 7.26
CA GLU A 113 -19.83 11.49 7.97
C GLU A 113 -21.24 10.85 7.95
N ARG A 114 -21.77 10.56 9.12
CA ARG A 114 -23.21 10.31 9.29
C ARG A 114 -23.93 11.64 9.25
#